data_AF-A0A530K1J6-F1
#
_entry.id   AF-A0A530K1J6-F1
#
_cell.length_a   1.000
_cell.length_b   1.000
_cell.length_c   1.000
_cell.angle_alpha   90.00
_cell.angle_beta   90.00
_cell.angle_gamma   90.00
#
_symmetry.space_group_name_H-M   'P 1'
#
loop_
_entity.id
_entity.type
_entity.pdbx_description
1 polymer ?
#
loop_
_entity_poly.entity_id
_entity_poly.type
_entity_poly.pdbx_seq_one_letter_code
_entity_poly.pdbx_strand_id
1 'polypeptide(L)' 'MRLHNKRALITGGSDGIGLAIAGAFLREGADVLI' A
#
# COMPACT_ATOMS: atom_id res chain seq x y z
N MET A 1 -8.14 3.94 -8.82
CA MET A 1 -6.85 4.47 -9.36
C MET A 1 -6.50 5.86 -8.80
N ARG A 2 -6.80 6.13 -7.52
CA ARG A 2 -6.55 7.43 -6.90
C ARG A 2 -5.07 7.68 -6.58
N LEU A 3 -4.27 6.62 -6.46
CA LEU A 3 -2.88 6.68 -6.01
C LEU A 3 -1.86 6.39 -7.13
N HIS A 4 -2.29 6.46 -8.39
CA HIS A 4 -1.37 6.29 -9.51
C HIS A 4 -0.18 7.28 -9.43
N ASN A 5 1.03 6.78 -9.69
CA ASN A 5 2.30 7.52 -9.57
C ASN A 5 2.58 8.10 -8.17
N LYS A 6 2.00 7.50 -7.11
CA LYS A 6 2.35 7.81 -5.72
C LYS A 6 3.17 6.69 -5.12
N ARG A 7 4.14 7.07 -4.28
CA ARG A 7 4.92 6.13 -3.46
C ARG A 7 4.37 6.12 -2.04
N ALA A 8 4.26 4.94 -1.44
CA ALA A 8 3.81 4.77 -0.06
C ALA A 8 4.78 3.86 0.71
N LEU A 9 5.17 4.31 1.90
CA LEU A 9 5.88 3.48 2.89
C LEU A 9 4.86 3.05 3.95
N ILE A 10 4.67 1.74 4.11
CA ILE A 10 3.73 1.15 5.06
C ILE A 10 4.51 0.32 6.07
N THR A 11 4.64 0.82 7.30
CA THR A 11 5.26 0.06 8.38
C THR A 11 4.30 -0.99 8.94
N GLY A 12 4.83 -2.12 9.42
CA GLY A 12 4.02 -3.22 9.95
C GLY A 12 3.16 -3.92 8.89
N GLY A 13 3.52 -3.84 7.61
CA GLY A 13 2.74 -4.41 6.51
C GLY A 13 2.88 -5.93 6.30
N SER A 14 3.58 -6.64 7.20
CA SER A 14 3.80 -8.08 7.08
C SER A 14 2.54 -8.93 7.37
N ASP A 15 1.57 -8.40 8.12
CA ASP A 15 0.33 -9.11 8.45
C ASP A 15 -0.82 -8.14 8.83
N GLY A 16 -2.01 -8.67 9.06
CA GLY A 16 -3.15 -7.99 9.65
C GLY A 16 -3.56 -6.71 8.91
N ILE A 17 -3.77 -5.64 9.67
CA ILE A 17 -4.25 -4.36 9.13
C ILE A 17 -3.23 -3.74 8.18
N GLY A 18 -1.93 -3.83 8.50
CA GLY A 18 -0.87 -3.28 7.63
C GLY A 18 -0.87 -3.95 6.25
N LEU A 19 -1.00 -5.27 6.21
CA LEU A 19 -1.11 -6.03 4.95
C LEU A 19 -2.37 -5.64 4.16
N ALA A 20 -3.51 -5.48 4.83
CA ALA A 20 -4.75 -5.06 4.19
C ALA A 20 -4.64 -3.65 3.58
N ILE A 21 -3.98 -2.72 4.26
CA ILE A 21 -3.72 -1.36 3.77
C ILE A 21 -2.79 -1.40 2.56
N ALA A 22 -1.69 -2.18 2.61
CA ALA A 22 -0.77 -2.33 1.48
C ALA A 22 -1.50 -2.84 0.23
N GLY A 23 -2.34 -3.86 0.38
CA GLY A 23 -3.19 -4.35 -0.71
C GLY A 23 -4.16 -3.31 -1.26
N ALA A 24 -4.75 -2.47 -0.40
CA ALA A 24 -5.62 -1.38 -0.84
C ALA A 24 -4.86 -0.31 -1.65
N PHE A 25 -3.64 0.03 -1.23
CA PHE A 25 -2.81 1.01 -1.91
C PHE A 25 -2.35 0.52 -3.28
N LEU A 26 -1.98 -0.77 -3.38
CA LEU A 26 -1.64 -1.40 -4.66
C LEU A 26 -2.84 -1.36 -5.64
N ARG A 27 -4.05 -1.68 -5.18
CA ARG A 27 -5.27 -1.60 -6.02
C ARG A 27 -5.55 -0.18 -6.53
N GLU A 28 -5.16 0.83 -5.76
CA GLU A 28 -5.30 2.23 -6.16
C GLU A 28 -4.16 2.73 -7.06
N GLY A 29 -3.14 1.90 -7.32
CA GLY A 29 -2.04 2.17 -8.25
C GLY A 29 -0.79 2.77 -7.63
N ALA A 30 -0.63 2.67 -6.31
CA ALA A 30 0.58 3.12 -5.63
C ALA A 30 1.75 2.14 -5.83
N ASP A 31 2.96 2.69 -5.84
CA ASP A 31 4.21 1.95 -5.63
C ASP A 31 4.45 1.84 -4.12
N VAL A 32 4.41 0.64 -3.58
CA VAL A 32 4.36 0.39 -2.13
C VAL A 32 5.66 -0.27 -1.67
N LEU A 33 6.28 0.34 -0.66
CA LEU A 33 7.34 -0.26 0.16
C LEU A 33 6.72 -0.66 1.51
N ILE A 34 6.95 -1.91 1.92
CA ILE A 34 6.55 -2.45 3.23
C ILE A 34 7.77 -2.51 4.14
#